data_AF-M1C507-F1
#
_entry.id   AF-M1C507-F1
#
_cell.length_a   1.000
_cell.length_b   1.000
_cell.length_c   1.000
_cell.angle_alpha   90.00
_cell.angle_beta   90.00
_cell.angle_gamma   90.00
#
_symmetry.space_group_name_H-M   'P 1'
#
loop_
_entity.id
_entity.type
_entity.pdbx_description
1 polymer ?
#
loop_
_entity_poly.entity_id
_entity_poly.type
_entity_poly.pdbx_seq_one_letter_code
_entity_poly.pdbx_strand_id
1 'polypeptide(L)'
;MDLERLKELSSLVGRKRLVLDLSCRKKEGEYVIVTDRWQKFSDVHLNEKVLNFLAEYADEFLVHGVDVEGKKLGIDEELVALLGKYSPIPVTYAGGVTVMADLEKIKVAGMGHVDVTVGSALDIFGGNLAYKDVVAWHSLQDSIAV
;
A
#
# COMPACT_ATOMS: atom_id res chain seq x y z
N MET A 1 -13.21 4.49 12.48
CA MET A 1 -13.36 5.26 11.23
C MET A 1 -14.61 6.12 11.35
N ASP A 2 -14.53 7.41 11.02
CA ASP A 2 -15.69 8.31 10.99
C ASP A 2 -16.19 8.41 9.55
N LEU A 3 -17.26 7.67 9.25
CA LEU A 3 -17.78 7.55 7.89
C LEU A 3 -18.46 8.83 7.38
N GLU A 4 -19.08 9.60 8.28
CA GLU A 4 -19.76 10.84 7.88
C GLU A 4 -18.74 11.87 7.41
N ARG A 5 -17.59 11.98 8.10
CA ARG A 5 -16.48 12.83 7.63
C ARG A 5 -15.92 12.38 6.28
N LEU A 6 -15.80 11.08 6.04
CA LEU A 6 -15.34 10.56 4.75
C LEU A 6 -16.31 10.93 3.62
N LYS A 7 -17.61 10.75 3.85
CA LYS A 7 -18.67 11.14 2.89
C LYS A 7 -18.66 12.64 2.62
N GLU A 8 -18.58 13.46 3.66
CA GLU A 8 -18.52 14.92 3.52
C GLU A 8 -17.29 15.35 2.72
N LEU A 9 -16.11 14.82 3.05
CA LEU A 9 -14.88 15.12 2.32
C LEU A 9 -14.98 14.68 0.85
N SER A 10 -15.43 13.45 0.60
CA SER A 10 -15.59 12.92 -0.76
C SER A 10 -16.63 13.69 -1.57
N SER A 11 -17.72 14.16 -0.95
CA SER A 11 -18.70 15.04 -1.59
C SER A 11 -18.10 16.41 -1.93
N LEU A 12 -17.31 16.99 -1.02
CA LEU A 12 -16.75 18.33 -1.18
C LEU A 12 -15.64 18.40 -2.24
N VAL A 13 -14.71 17.45 -2.24
CA VAL A 13 -13.56 17.47 -3.16
C VAL A 13 -13.72 16.49 -4.32
N GLY A 14 -14.65 15.54 -4.25
CA GLY A 14 -14.83 14.49 -5.26
C GLY A 14 -13.83 13.35 -5.08
N ARG A 15 -14.31 12.10 -5.15
CA ARG A 15 -13.50 10.89 -4.96
C ARG A 15 -12.22 10.83 -5.80
N LYS A 16 -12.23 11.38 -7.03
CA LYS A 16 -11.07 11.41 -7.95
C LYS A 16 -9.86 12.22 -7.45
N ARG A 17 -10.02 12.95 -6.34
CA ARG A 17 -8.99 13.77 -5.72
C ARG A 17 -8.63 13.29 -4.32
N LEU A 18 -9.02 12.06 -3.97
CA LEU A 18 -8.82 11.48 -2.65
C LEU A 18 -8.03 10.18 -2.75
N VAL A 19 -7.00 10.10 -1.91
CA VAL A 19 -6.27 8.88 -1.58
C VAL A 19 -6.58 8.54 -0.13
N LEU A 20 -6.96 7.30 0.15
CA LEU A 20 -7.13 6.84 1.53
C LEU A 20 -5.87 6.12 2.00
N ASP A 21 -5.27 6.68 3.05
CA ASP A 21 -4.15 6.06 3.78
C ASP A 21 -4.69 5.05 4.80
N LEU A 22 -4.39 3.78 4.58
CA LEU A 22 -4.79 2.65 5.39
C LEU A 22 -3.57 2.01 6.03
N SER A 23 -3.34 2.31 7.31
CA SER A 23 -2.34 1.60 8.09
C SER A 23 -2.88 0.23 8.54
N CYS A 24 -2.23 -0.84 8.11
CA CYS A 24 -2.67 -2.21 8.35
C CYS A 24 -1.66 -2.98 9.21
N ARG A 25 -2.18 -3.75 10.15
CA ARG A 25 -1.39 -4.60 11.04
C ARG A 25 -2.03 -5.97 11.18
N LYS A 26 -1.22 -7.03 11.21
CA LYS A 26 -1.74 -8.39 11.32
C LYS A 26 -2.12 -8.69 12.77
N LYS A 27 -3.34 -9.21 12.98
CA LYS A 27 -3.85 -9.65 14.27
C LYS A 27 -4.64 -10.93 14.06
N GLU A 28 -4.25 -12.01 14.75
CA GLU A 28 -4.95 -13.29 14.74
C GLU A 28 -5.17 -13.88 13.33
N GLY A 29 -4.24 -13.61 12.41
CA GLY A 29 -4.30 -14.10 11.02
C GLY A 29 -4.98 -13.17 10.04
N GLU A 30 -5.56 -12.06 10.49
CA GLU A 30 -6.24 -11.07 9.64
C GLU A 30 -5.53 -9.71 9.68
N TYR A 31 -5.62 -8.95 8.59
CA TYR A 31 -5.15 -7.56 8.57
C TYR A 31 -6.24 -6.62 9.06
N VAL A 32 -5.92 -5.83 10.08
CA VAL A 32 -6.85 -4.88 10.69
C VAL A 32 -6.31 -3.47 10.53
N ILE A 33 -7.18 -2.52 10.22
CA ILE A 33 -6.81 -1.11 10.15
C ILE A 33 -6.54 -0.60 11.57
N VAL A 34 -5.37 -0.01 11.75
CA VAL A 34 -4.92 0.60 13.00
C VAL A 34 -4.89 2.12 12.87
N THR A 35 -5.17 2.80 13.98
CA THR A 35 -5.21 4.27 14.08
C THR A 35 -4.42 4.72 15.30
N ASP A 36 -4.32 6.03 15.51
CA ASP A 36 -3.56 6.64 16.63
C ASP A 36 -2.11 6.12 16.68
N ARG A 37 -1.33 6.48 15.65
CA ARG A 37 0.08 6.05 15.49
C ARG A 37 0.25 4.54 15.64
N TRP A 38 -0.67 3.79 15.01
CA TRP A 38 -0.70 2.32 14.98
C TRP A 38 -0.95 1.64 16.34
N GLN A 39 -1.38 2.38 17.36
CA GLN A 39 -1.59 1.84 18.70
C GLN A 39 -2.99 1.27 18.90
N LYS A 40 -3.99 1.80 18.18
CA LYS A 40 -5.39 1.41 18.34
C LYS A 40 -5.90 0.62 17.15
N PHE A 41 -6.15 -0.66 17.36
CA PHE A 41 -6.91 -1.49 16.41
C PHE A 41 -8.34 -0.96 16.30
N SER A 42 -8.83 -0.86 15.06
CA SER A 42 -10.25 -0.64 14.78
C SER A 42 -10.98 -1.98 14.57
N ASP A 43 -12.29 -1.92 14.39
CA ASP A 43 -13.11 -3.08 14.01
C ASP A 43 -13.17 -3.27 12.48
N VAL A 44 -12.27 -2.62 11.72
CA VAL A 44 -12.25 -2.69 10.26
C VAL A 44 -11.16 -3.66 9.81
N HIS A 45 -11.61 -4.83 9.35
CA HIS A 45 -10.76 -5.89 8.82
C HIS A 45 -10.58 -5.69 7.32
N LEU A 46 -9.33 -5.62 6.86
CA LEU A 46 -9.01 -5.41 5.46
C LEU A 46 -9.35 -6.67 4.66
N ASN A 47 -10.33 -6.57 3.77
CA ASN A 47 -10.77 -7.63 2.87
C ASN A 47 -11.44 -7.00 1.64
N GLU A 48 -11.84 -7.84 0.68
CA GLU A 48 -12.51 -7.43 -0.56
C GLU A 48 -13.72 -6.52 -0.34
N LYS A 49 -14.60 -6.84 0.62
CA LYS A 49 -15.82 -6.05 0.87
C LYS A 49 -15.47 -4.66 1.37
N VAL A 50 -14.51 -4.56 2.29
CA VAL A 50 -14.05 -3.28 2.84
C VAL A 50 -13.33 -2.46 1.77
N LEU A 51 -12.47 -3.06 0.95
CA LEU A 51 -11.79 -2.36 -0.15
C LEU A 51 -12.80 -1.82 -1.18
N ASN A 52 -13.78 -2.63 -1.59
CA ASN A 52 -14.85 -2.18 -2.48
C ASN A 52 -15.67 -1.01 -1.89
N PHE A 53 -16.05 -1.13 -0.61
CA PHE A 53 -16.78 -0.07 0.07
C PHE A 53 -15.99 1.23 0.16
N LEU A 54 -14.70 1.17 0.52
CA LEU A 54 -13.85 2.35 0.64
C LEU A 54 -13.56 2.99 -0.73
N ALA A 55 -13.49 2.19 -1.79
CA ALA A 55 -13.23 2.66 -3.15
C ALA A 55 -14.36 3.54 -3.71
N GLU A 56 -15.57 3.47 -3.14
CA GLU A 56 -16.66 4.40 -3.49
C GLU A 56 -16.31 5.86 -3.15
N TYR A 57 -15.39 6.08 -2.21
CA TYR A 57 -15.05 7.40 -1.68
C TYR A 57 -13.72 7.96 -2.16
N ALA A 58 -12.89 7.17 -2.82
CA ALA A 58 -11.52 7.51 -3.22
C ALA A 58 -11.18 7.09 -4.65
N ASP A 59 -10.00 7.49 -5.14
CA ASP A 59 -9.46 7.07 -6.44
C ASP A 59 -8.26 6.15 -6.29
N GLU A 60 -7.59 6.16 -5.14
CA GLU A 60 -6.44 5.30 -4.84
C GLU A 60 -6.38 4.94 -3.34
N PHE A 61 -5.75 3.82 -3.03
CA PHE A 61 -5.33 3.47 -1.68
C PHE A 61 -3.81 3.61 -1.50
N LEU A 62 -3.39 4.17 -0.37
CA LEU A 62 -2.03 4.07 0.13
C LEU A 62 -2.05 3.15 1.35
N VAL A 63 -1.42 1.98 1.29
CA VAL A 63 -1.54 0.95 2.33
C VAL A 63 -0.21 0.72 3.01
N HIS A 64 -0.14 1.02 4.31
CA HIS A 64 1.06 0.86 5.12
C HIS A 64 1.09 -0.50 5.82
N GLY A 65 2.15 -1.28 5.60
CA GLY A 65 2.44 -2.51 6.35
C GLY A 65 3.17 -2.21 7.66
N VAL A 66 2.43 -1.88 8.72
CA VAL A 66 2.96 -1.36 10.00
C VAL A 66 4.04 -2.26 10.62
N ASP A 67 3.89 -3.58 10.49
CA ASP A 67 4.82 -4.52 11.12
C ASP A 67 6.22 -4.50 10.46
N VAL A 68 6.33 -4.07 9.19
CA VAL A 68 7.58 -4.04 8.41
C VAL A 68 8.06 -2.63 8.03
N GLU A 69 7.21 -1.61 8.13
CA GLU A 69 7.54 -0.23 7.78
C GLU A 69 8.73 0.31 8.59
N GLY A 70 9.72 0.91 7.88
CA GLY A 70 10.90 1.52 8.49
C GLY A 70 11.92 0.56 9.12
N LYS A 71 11.63 -0.75 9.18
CA LYS A 71 12.49 -1.73 9.87
C LYS A 71 13.50 -2.45 8.97
N LYS A 72 13.41 -2.29 7.65
CA LYS A 72 14.25 -2.99 6.66
C LYS A 72 14.26 -4.53 6.86
N LEU A 73 13.10 -5.10 7.18
CA LEU A 73 12.92 -6.54 7.45
C LEU A 73 12.37 -7.32 6.24
N GLY A 74 12.31 -6.69 5.07
CA GLY A 74 11.60 -7.21 3.91
C GLY A 74 10.11 -6.81 3.92
N ILE A 75 9.45 -7.08 2.81
CA ILE A 75 8.05 -6.72 2.57
C ILE A 75 7.08 -7.67 3.26
N ASP A 76 5.83 -7.23 3.42
CA ASP A 76 4.73 -8.11 3.82
C ASP A 76 4.03 -8.70 2.57
N GLU A 77 4.53 -9.84 2.09
CA GLU A 77 4.05 -10.50 0.88
C GLU A 77 2.57 -10.91 0.97
N GLU A 78 2.07 -11.28 2.15
CA GLU A 78 0.68 -11.67 2.34
C GLU A 78 -0.27 -10.47 2.21
N LEU A 79 0.11 -9.32 2.78
CA LEU A 79 -0.65 -8.08 2.61
C LEU A 79 -0.65 -7.66 1.14
N VAL A 80 0.50 -7.68 0.46
CA VAL A 80 0.61 -7.33 -0.96
C VAL A 80 -0.27 -8.26 -1.82
N ALA A 81 -0.28 -9.56 -1.54
CA ALA A 81 -1.14 -10.52 -2.25
C ALA A 81 -2.64 -10.25 -2.03
N LEU A 82 -3.03 -9.89 -0.81
CA LEU A 82 -4.40 -9.50 -0.50
C LEU A 82 -4.82 -8.25 -1.30
N LEU A 83 -3.96 -7.24 -1.38
CA LEU A 83 -4.21 -6.01 -2.12
C LEU A 83 -4.31 -6.27 -3.62
N GLY A 84 -3.34 -6.99 -4.21
CA GLY A 84 -3.33 -7.30 -5.64
C GLY A 84 -4.53 -8.12 -6.08
N LYS A 85 -5.06 -8.97 -5.19
CA LYS A 85 -6.24 -9.78 -5.48
C LYS A 85 -7.55 -9.00 -5.39
N TYR A 86 -7.66 -8.06 -4.45
CA TYR A 86 -8.97 -7.53 -4.04
C TYR A 86 -9.14 -6.02 -4.16
N SER A 87 -8.08 -5.26 -4.44
CA SER A 87 -8.22 -3.81 -4.62
C SER A 87 -8.91 -3.50 -5.95
N PRO A 88 -10.07 -2.82 -5.94
CA PRO A 88 -10.79 -2.48 -7.17
C PRO A 88 -10.30 -1.18 -7.83
N ILE A 89 -9.41 -0.44 -7.15
CA ILE A 89 -8.80 0.80 -7.59
C ILE A 89 -7.28 0.71 -7.40
N PRO A 90 -6.47 1.59 -8.03
CA PRO A 90 -5.04 1.65 -7.81
C PRO A 90 -4.68 1.61 -6.33
N VAL A 91 -3.62 0.85 -6.01
CA VAL A 91 -3.14 0.71 -4.65
C VAL A 91 -1.63 0.74 -4.62
N THR A 92 -1.10 1.62 -3.78
CA THR A 92 0.33 1.74 -3.50
C THR A 92 0.62 1.17 -2.12
N TYR A 93 1.52 0.18 -2.06
CA TYR A 93 2.02 -0.39 -0.81
C TYR A 93 3.21 0.40 -0.26
N ALA A 94 3.20 0.66 1.05
CA ALA A 94 4.27 1.34 1.77
C ALA A 94 4.79 0.46 2.92
N GLY A 95 6.02 -0.03 2.78
CA GLY A 95 6.71 -0.74 3.86
C GLY A 95 7.78 -1.72 3.40
N GLY A 96 8.81 -1.90 4.22
CA GLY A 96 9.66 -3.10 4.18
C GLY A 96 10.68 -3.24 3.04
N VAL A 97 10.59 -2.49 1.93
CA VAL A 97 11.54 -2.60 0.81
C VAL A 97 12.97 -2.33 1.27
N THR A 98 13.90 -3.20 0.86
CA THR A 98 15.34 -3.12 1.17
C THR A 98 16.24 -3.35 -0.03
N VAL A 99 15.84 -4.21 -0.96
CA VAL A 99 16.64 -4.63 -2.11
C VAL A 99 15.76 -4.72 -3.37
N MET A 100 16.38 -4.74 -4.56
CA MET A 100 15.64 -4.86 -5.83
C MET A 100 14.74 -6.10 -5.90
N ALA A 101 15.15 -7.20 -5.26
CA ALA A 101 14.36 -8.43 -5.22
C ALA A 101 13.01 -8.25 -4.51
N ASP A 102 12.87 -7.27 -3.60
CA ASP A 102 11.60 -6.95 -2.96
C ASP A 102 10.61 -6.38 -3.98
N LEU A 103 11.06 -5.58 -4.96
CA LEU A 103 10.21 -5.03 -6.01
C LEU A 103 9.62 -6.14 -6.90
N GLU A 104 10.44 -7.13 -7.24
CA GLU A 104 9.98 -8.32 -7.99
C GLU A 104 8.97 -9.14 -7.21
N LYS A 105 9.20 -9.34 -5.91
CA LYS A 105 8.24 -10.02 -5.04
C LYS A 105 6.92 -9.26 -4.94
N ILE A 106 6.96 -7.93 -4.81
CA ILE A 106 5.74 -7.10 -4.81
C ILE A 106 4.99 -7.27 -6.13
N LYS A 107 5.69 -7.18 -7.26
CA LYS A 107 5.07 -7.36 -8.58
C LYS A 107 4.38 -8.72 -8.71
N VAL A 108 5.06 -9.79 -8.31
CA VAL A 108 4.54 -11.15 -8.41
C VAL A 108 3.37 -11.38 -7.44
N ALA A 109 3.55 -11.07 -6.15
CA ALA A 109 2.53 -11.25 -5.13
C ALA A 109 1.30 -10.36 -5.40
N GLY A 110 1.54 -9.11 -5.79
CA GLY A 110 0.52 -8.13 -6.12
C GLY A 110 -0.11 -8.32 -7.50
N MET A 111 0.26 -9.38 -8.23
CA MET A 111 -0.28 -9.71 -9.56
C MET A 111 -0.12 -8.58 -10.59
N GLY A 112 0.89 -7.72 -10.43
CA GLY A 112 1.09 -6.52 -11.25
C GLY A 112 0.09 -5.38 -10.98
N HIS A 113 -0.72 -5.48 -9.93
CA HIS A 113 -1.75 -4.49 -9.57
C HIS A 113 -1.41 -3.63 -8.35
N VAL A 114 -0.24 -3.83 -7.76
CA VAL A 114 0.21 -3.12 -6.55
C VAL A 114 1.47 -2.33 -6.84
N ASP A 115 1.36 -1.02 -6.73
CA ASP A 115 2.50 -0.10 -6.78
C ASP A 115 3.23 -0.08 -5.44
N VAL A 116 4.40 0.55 -5.37
CA VAL A 116 5.23 0.56 -4.16
C VAL A 116 5.88 1.92 -3.90
N THR A 117 5.89 2.32 -2.63
CA THR A 117 6.75 3.42 -2.15
C THR A 117 8.08 2.89 -1.64
N VAL A 118 9.17 3.54 -2.02
CA VAL A 118 10.52 3.24 -1.51
C VAL A 118 11.08 4.49 -0.86
N GLY A 119 11.28 4.44 0.46
CA GLY A 119 11.83 5.54 1.25
C GLY A 119 13.30 5.29 1.63
N SER A 120 13.55 5.03 2.92
CA SER A 120 14.88 4.93 3.55
C SER A 120 15.82 3.82 3.03
N ALA A 121 15.36 2.99 2.11
CA ALA A 121 16.20 2.04 1.39
C ALA A 121 16.96 2.68 0.23
N LEU A 122 16.46 3.79 -0.32
CA LEU A 122 17.13 4.50 -1.41
C LEU A 122 18.43 5.15 -0.95
N ASP A 123 19.45 5.12 -1.80
CA ASP A 123 20.75 5.77 -1.63
C ASP A 123 20.64 7.27 -1.40
N ILE A 124 19.72 7.94 -2.11
CA ILE A 124 19.41 9.37 -1.91
C ILE A 124 18.87 9.70 -0.51
N PHE A 125 18.43 8.70 0.26
CA PHE A 125 17.99 8.81 1.65
C PHE A 125 18.89 8.06 2.64
N GLY A 126 20.12 7.69 2.22
CA GLY A 126 21.11 7.00 3.07
C GLY A 126 20.95 5.48 3.15
N GLY A 127 20.16 4.89 2.26
CA GLY A 127 20.08 3.44 2.06
C GLY A 127 21.11 2.91 1.04
N ASN A 128 20.95 1.66 0.63
CA ASN A 128 21.87 0.95 -0.27
C ASN A 128 21.27 0.70 -1.66
N LEU A 129 19.98 1.00 -1.86
CA LEU A 129 19.28 0.76 -3.10
C LEU A 129 19.44 1.97 -4.01
N ALA A 130 20.08 1.81 -5.17
CA ALA A 130 20.32 2.95 -6.04
C ALA A 130 19.00 3.45 -6.64
N TYR A 131 18.66 4.73 -6.44
CA TYR A 131 17.43 5.34 -6.99
C TYR A 131 17.29 5.11 -8.50
N LYS A 132 18.39 5.27 -9.24
CA LYS A 132 18.42 5.05 -10.69
C LYS A 132 18.04 3.61 -11.10
N ASP A 133 18.38 2.61 -10.29
CA ASP A 133 18.14 1.21 -10.61
C ASP A 133 16.64 0.89 -10.38
N VAL A 134 16.04 1.48 -9.35
CA VAL A 134 14.59 1.41 -9.10
C VAL A 134 13.81 2.06 -10.24
N VAL A 135 14.21 3.26 -10.68
CA VAL A 135 13.57 3.94 -11.82
C VAL A 135 13.71 3.14 -13.11
N ALA A 136 14.92 2.64 -13.41
CA ALA A 136 15.16 1.82 -14.61
C ALA A 136 14.33 0.54 -14.60
N TRP A 137 14.20 -0.10 -13.43
CA TRP A 137 13.36 -1.26 -13.25
C TRP A 137 11.88 -0.97 -13.54
N HIS A 138 11.34 0.15 -13.01
CA HIS A 138 9.96 0.57 -13.28
C HIS A 138 9.74 0.88 -14.77
N SER A 139 10.63 1.64 -15.41
CA SER A 139 10.53 1.95 -16.85
C SER A 139 10.53 0.69 -17.73
N LEU A 140 11.25 -0.36 -17.33
CA LEU A 140 11.21 -1.65 -18.02
C LEU A 140 9.84 -2.31 -17.88
N GLN A 141 9.18 -2.21 -16.72
CA GLN A 141 7.84 -2.80 -16.53
C GLN A 141 6.79 -2.11 -17.39
N ASP A 142 6.82 -0.78 -17.46
CA ASP A 142 5.89 -0.01 -18.29
C ASP A 142 5.99 -0.38 -19.77
N SER A 143 7.21 -0.63 -20.25
CA SER A 143 7.45 -1.04 -21.64
C SER A 143 6.90 -2.43 -21.99
N ILE A 144 6.70 -3.30 -20.99
CA ILE A 144 6.20 -4.66 -21.15
C ILE A 144 4.67 -4.70 -21.04
N ALA A 145 4.05 -3.71 -20.40
CA ALA A 145 2.60 -3.61 -20.21
C ALA A 145 1.85 -3.06 -21.43
N VAL A 146 2.56 -2.69 -22.52
CA VAL A 146 2.03 -2.15 -23.79
C VAL A 146 1.78 -3.25 -24.81
#